data_AF-A0A958LZ40-F1
#
_entry.id   AF-A0A958LZ40-F1
#
_cell.length_a   1.000
_cell.length_b   1.000
_cell.length_c   1.000
_cell.angle_alpha   90.00
_cell.angle_beta   90.00
_cell.angle_gamma   90.00
#
_symmetry.space_group_name_H-M   'P 1'
#
loop_
_entity.id
_entity.type
_entity.pdbx_description
1 polymer ?
#
loop_
_entity_poly.entity_id
_entity_poly.type
_entity_poly.pdbx_seq_one_letter_code
_entity_poly.pdbx_strand_id
1 'polypeptide(L)' 'MILISCYGNNWTIQGRGTPSFGKRHTKSHTLCRRCGRMSYHKQNHTCSACGYPAARLRKCIIPST' A
#
# COMPACT_ATOMS: atom_id res chain seq x y z
N MET A 1 12.54 8.75 -48.63
CA MET A 1 11.17 8.26 -48.43
C MET A 1 11.17 6.94 -47.64
N ILE A 2 11.69 6.94 -46.41
CA ILE A 2 11.25 5.96 -45.42
C ILE A 2 10.86 6.82 -44.22
N LEU A 3 9.59 7.25 -44.25
CA LEU A 3 8.92 7.86 -43.12
C LEU A 3 8.84 6.77 -42.05
N ILE A 4 9.80 6.76 -41.12
CA ILE A 4 9.55 6.12 -39.82
C ILE A 4 8.56 7.04 -39.14
N SER A 5 7.28 6.85 -39.47
CA SER A 5 6.18 7.37 -38.70
C SER A 5 6.33 6.77 -37.31
N CYS A 6 6.91 7.54 -36.39
CA CYS A 6 6.62 7.42 -34.96
C CYS A 6 5.12 7.69 -34.79
N TYR A 7 4.27 6.72 -35.13
CA TYR A 7 2.90 6.72 -34.65
C TYR A 7 3.00 6.71 -33.13
N GLY A 8 2.70 7.86 -32.55
CA GLY A 8 2.95 8.17 -31.15
C GLY A 8 2.35 7.11 -30.24
N ASN A 9 3.22 6.43 -29.52
CA ASN A 9 2.86 5.73 -28.29
C ASN A 9 2.46 6.79 -27.25
N ASN A 10 1.21 7.26 -27.30
CA ASN A 10 0.54 7.92 -26.18
C ASN A 10 0.31 6.88 -25.07
N TRP A 11 1.40 6.52 -24.39
CA TRP A 11 1.34 5.86 -23.08
C TRP A 11 1.48 6.96 -22.04
N THR A 12 0.39 7.69 -21.88
CA THR A 12 -0.06 8.31 -20.64
C THR A 12 1.07 8.72 -19.68
N ILE A 13 1.38 10.02 -19.69
CA ILE A 13 2.16 10.75 -18.67
C ILE A 13 1.48 10.71 -17.28
N GLN A 14 0.46 9.86 -17.08
CA GLN A 14 0.07 9.38 -15.75
C GLN A 14 1.03 8.27 -15.32
N GLY A 15 2.32 8.59 -15.37
CA GLY A 15 3.43 7.66 -15.23
C GLY A 15 3.66 7.21 -13.80
N ARG A 16 4.23 6.01 -13.68
CA ARG A 16 4.82 5.43 -12.46
C ARG A 16 5.81 6.43 -11.83
N GLY A 17 5.97 6.39 -10.52
CA GLY A 17 6.86 7.31 -9.81
C GLY A 17 6.17 8.63 -9.46
N THR A 18 6.88 9.76 -9.59
CA THR A 18 6.45 11.11 -9.17
C THR A 18 5.04 11.54 -9.62
N PRO A 19 4.58 11.29 -10.88
CA PRO A 19 3.26 11.73 -11.32
C PRO A 19 2.12 10.98 -10.61
N SER A 20 2.39 9.75 -10.18
CA SER A 20 1.39 8.88 -9.52
C SER A 20 1.19 9.17 -8.03
N PHE A 21 2.16 9.80 -7.35
CA PHE A 21 2.06 10.05 -5.91
C PHE A 21 1.01 11.11 -5.55
N GLY A 22 0.72 12.07 -6.44
CA GLY A 22 -0.31 13.09 -6.21
C GLY A 22 -1.71 12.50 -5.97
N LYS A 23 -1.98 11.30 -6.48
CA LYS A 23 -3.25 10.59 -6.29
C LYS A 23 -3.32 9.79 -4.98
N ARG A 24 -2.22 9.60 -4.25
CA ARG A 24 -2.13 8.73 -3.06
C ARG A 24 -2.40 9.51 -1.76
N HIS A 25 -3.62 10.03 -1.62
CA HIS A 25 -4.03 10.79 -0.43
C HIS A 25 -4.75 9.95 0.64
N THR A 26 -5.28 8.79 0.28
CA THR A 26 -6.02 7.91 1.20
C THR A 26 -5.09 7.09 2.09
N LYS A 27 -5.48 6.90 3.36
CA LYS A 27 -4.72 6.10 4.33
C LYS A 27 -5.38 4.74 4.51
N SER A 28 -4.65 3.67 4.20
CA SER A 28 -5.13 2.29 4.38
C SER A 28 -5.06 1.85 5.84
N HIS A 29 -4.09 2.38 6.59
CA HIS A 29 -3.84 2.03 8.00
C HIS A 29 -4.20 3.17 8.95
N THR A 30 -4.77 2.80 10.09
CA THR A 30 -5.04 3.70 11.23
C THR A 30 -4.48 3.11 12.52
N LEU A 31 -4.60 3.86 13.62
CA LEU A 31 -4.18 3.43 14.95
C LEU A 31 -5.00 2.22 15.43
N CYS A 32 -4.29 1.19 15.86
CA CYS A 32 -4.84 -0.01 16.47
C CYS A 32 -5.18 0.22 17.95
N ARG A 33 -6.44 -0.01 18.35
CA ARG A 33 -6.89 0.14 19.76
C ARG A 33 -6.17 -0.77 20.76
N ARG A 34 -5.72 -1.95 20.34
CA ARG A 34 -5.02 -2.90 21.23
C ARG A 34 -3.53 -2.60 21.38
N CYS A 35 -2.89 -2.11 20.31
CA CYS A 35 -1.44 -2.16 20.15
C CYS A 35 -0.79 -0.80 19.91
N GLY A 36 -1.58 0.26 19.74
CA GLY A 36 -1.09 1.64 19.57
C GLY A 36 -0.34 1.92 18.27
N ARG A 37 0.00 0.89 17.48
CA ARG A 37 0.68 1.03 16.19
C ARG A 37 -0.32 1.41 15.09
N MET A 38 0.14 2.17 14.08
CA MET A 38 -0.60 2.44 12.84
C MET A 38 -0.63 1.21 11.93
N SER A 39 -1.23 0.13 12.42
CA SER A 39 -1.26 -1.18 11.76
C SER A 39 -2.67 -1.73 11.60
N TYR A 40 -3.71 -0.96 11.93
CA TYR A 40 -5.09 -1.37 11.74
C TYR A 40 -5.53 -1.05 10.31
N HIS A 41 -5.89 -2.07 9.54
CA HIS A 41 -6.33 -1.91 8.16
C HIS A 41 -7.81 -1.52 8.11
N LYS A 42 -8.14 -0.37 7.50
CA LYS A 42 -9.51 0.18 7.50
C LYS A 42 -10.50 -0.67 6.69
N GLN A 43 -10.09 -1.16 5.52
CA GLN A 43 -10.97 -1.95 4.64
C GLN A 43 -11.21 -3.38 5.17
N ASN A 44 -10.14 -4.06 5.61
CA ASN A 44 -10.20 -5.45 6.07
C ASN A 44 -10.47 -5.58 7.58
N HIS A 45 -10.64 -4.46 8.28
CA HIS A 45 -10.89 -4.39 9.72
C HIS A 45 -9.94 -5.22 10.60
N THR A 46 -8.69 -5.37 10.19
CA THR A 46 -7.73 -6.27 10.84
C THR A 46 -6.38 -5.61 11.10
N CYS A 47 -5.77 -5.96 12.22
CA CYS A 47 -4.46 -5.47 12.63
C CYS A 47 -3.34 -6.40 12.12
N SER A 48 -2.39 -5.85 11.35
CA SER A 48 -1.26 -6.61 10.80
C SER A 48 -0.27 -7.08 11.87
N ALA A 49 -0.02 -6.24 12.88
CA ALA A 49 0.94 -6.54 13.95
C ALA A 49 0.38 -7.49 15.02
N CYS A 50 -0.87 -7.31 15.41
CA CYS A 50 -1.45 -7.89 16.62
C CYS A 50 -2.60 -8.86 16.36
N GLY A 51 -3.21 -8.84 15.17
CA GLY A 51 -4.35 -9.69 14.84
C GLY A 51 -5.72 -9.25 15.35
N TYR A 52 -5.84 -8.09 16.03
CA TYR A 52 -7.13 -7.50 16.40
C TYR A 52 -8.08 -7.48 15.18
N PRO A 53 -9.33 -7.98 15.25
CA PRO A 53 -10.14 -8.30 16.45
C PRO A 53 -9.94 -9.69 17.08
N ALA A 54 -9.11 -10.57 16.51
CA ALA A 54 -8.92 -11.92 17.03
C ALA A 54 -8.46 -11.92 18.51
N ALA A 55 -8.89 -12.90 19.30
CA ALA A 55 -8.51 -13.02 20.71
C ALA A 55 -7.01 -13.32 20.88
N ARG A 56 -6.45 -14.14 19.98
CA ARG A 56 -5.02 -14.50 19.98
C ARG A 56 -4.18 -13.38 19.38
N LEU A 57 -3.06 -13.09 20.03
CA LEU A 57 -2.04 -12.19 19.51
C LEU A 57 -1.32 -12.86 18.35
N ARG A 58 -1.20 -12.16 17.22
CA ARG A 58 -0.32 -12.59 16.13
C ARG A 58 1.13 -12.47 16.59
N LYS A 59 1.81 -13.61 16.73
CA LYS A 59 3.24 -13.69 16.98
C LYS A 59 3.90 -14.26 15.73
N CYS A 60 4.47 -13.41 14.89
CA CYS A 60 5.39 -13.88 13.86
C CYS A 60 6.73 -14.10 14.57
N ILE A 61 7.05 -15.36 14.86
CA ILE A 61 8.37 -15.75 15.34
C ILE A 61 9.29 -15.64 14.12
N ILE A 62 9.76 -14.43 13.84
CA ILE A 62 10.89 -14.27 12.93
C ILE A 62 12.10 -14.40 13.85
N PRO A 63 12.89 -15.47 13.77
CA PRO A 63 14.12 -15.55 14.54
C PRO A 63 14.99 -14.38 14.09
N SER A 64 15.16 -13.42 14.99
CA SER A 64 16.11 -12.33 14.84
C SER A 64 17.50 -12.88 15.08
N THR A 65 18.24 -13.18 14.02
CA THR A 65 19.66 -12.82 14.00
C THR A 65 19.76 -11.34 13.70
#